data_AF-A0A2N1NFV5-F1
#
_entry.id   AF-A0A2N1NFV5-F1
#
_cell.length_a   1.000
_cell.length_b   1.000
_cell.length_c   1.000
_cell.angle_alpha   90.00
_cell.angle_beta   90.00
_cell.angle_gamma   90.00
#
_symmetry.space_group_name_H-M   'P 1'
#
loop_
_entity.id
_entity.type
_entity.pdbx_description
1 polymer ?
#
loop_
_entity_poly.entity_id
_entity_poly.type
_entity_poly.pdbx_seq_one_letter_code
_entity_poly.pdbx_strand_id
1 'polypeptide(L)'
;MDKYDILLSCLVAMHIFLCPFTKVEESFNLQATHDILEYGISLEALKKYDHFEFPGVVPRTFVGPLVLSGVSLPFIKIMNFIIPNLNKFISQYVVRLVLGLFNIYSLSRLRSSIEMSFGRRISKAFGILSACQFHTIFWASRTLPNMFAFTLSMNKILIQNSIQ
;
A
#
# COMPACT_ATOMS: atom_id res chain seq x y z
N MET A 1 -6.09 15.12 -5.88
CA MET A 1 -4.99 14.57 -6.70
C MET A 1 -4.80 15.45 -7.92
N ASP A 2 -3.57 15.86 -8.17
CA ASP A 2 -3.19 16.64 -9.35
C ASP A 2 -2.31 15.82 -10.33
N LYS A 3 -1.85 16.45 -11.41
CA LYS A 3 -1.00 15.79 -12.41
C LYS A 3 0.31 15.21 -11.85
N TYR A 4 0.84 15.76 -10.75
CA TYR A 4 2.05 15.24 -10.14
C TYR A 4 1.72 13.99 -9.32
N ASP A 5 0.58 13.94 -8.63
CA ASP A 5 0.14 12.71 -7.95
C ASP A 5 -0.09 11.57 -8.96
N ILE A 6 -0.63 11.89 -10.15
CA ILE A 6 -0.78 10.93 -11.25
C ILE A 6 0.61 10.42 -11.70
N LEU A 7 1.57 11.33 -11.90
CA LEU A 7 2.95 10.95 -12.22
C LEU A 7 3.53 10.00 -11.16
N LEU A 8 3.35 10.31 -9.87
CA LEU A 8 3.84 9.45 -8.80
C LEU A 8 3.15 8.07 -8.81
N SER A 9 1.84 8.01 -9.02
CA SER A 9 1.11 6.74 -9.18
C SER A 9 1.64 5.91 -10.36
N CYS A 10 1.91 6.55 -11.51
CA CYS A 10 2.51 5.88 -12.66
C CYS A 10 3.90 5.32 -12.34
N LEU A 11 4.74 6.08 -11.62
CA LEU A 11 6.05 5.61 -11.19
C LEU A 11 5.92 4.45 -10.19
N VAL A 12 4.98 4.49 -9.24
CA VAL A 12 4.72 3.35 -8.34
C VAL A 12 4.33 2.11 -9.14
N ALA A 13 3.39 2.23 -10.08
CA ALA A 13 2.97 1.13 -10.94
C ALA A 13 4.14 0.57 -11.75
N MET A 14 4.98 1.43 -12.33
CA MET A 14 6.19 1.03 -13.05
C MET A 14 7.12 0.20 -12.15
N HIS A 15 7.36 0.59 -10.90
CA HIS A 15 8.19 -0.18 -9.97
C HIS A 15 7.57 -1.53 -9.58
N ILE A 16 6.24 -1.66 -9.57
CA ILE A 16 5.58 -2.96 -9.33
C ILE A 16 5.93 -3.94 -10.46
N PHE A 17 5.88 -3.48 -11.73
CA PHE A 17 6.21 -4.32 -12.88
C PHE A 17 7.71 -4.61 -13.01
N LEU A 18 8.58 -3.61 -12.77
CA LEU A 18 10.03 -3.78 -12.85
C LEU A 18 10.60 -4.62 -11.70
N CYS A 19 9.94 -4.62 -10.54
CA CYS A 19 10.40 -5.32 -9.36
C CYS A 19 9.29 -6.20 -8.77
N PRO A 20 8.95 -7.33 -9.44
CA PRO A 20 7.83 -8.17 -9.06
C PRO A 20 8.08 -8.95 -7.77
N PHE A 21 9.34 -9.31 -7.52
CA PHE A 21 9.75 -10.09 -6.36
C PHE A 21 9.78 -9.27 -5.07
N THR A 22 9.46 -9.96 -3.98
CA THR A 22 9.35 -9.37 -2.66
C THR A 22 10.61 -9.58 -1.86
N LYS A 23 10.85 -8.65 -0.95
CA LYS A 23 11.94 -8.72 0.01
C LYS A 23 11.49 -9.48 1.26
N VAL A 24 12.43 -10.05 1.99
CA VAL A 24 12.13 -10.87 3.18
C VAL A 24 11.36 -10.10 4.25
N GLU A 25 11.53 -8.78 4.34
CA GLU A 25 10.86 -7.92 5.30
C GLU A 25 9.36 -7.71 5.00
N GLU A 26 8.94 -8.00 3.76
CA GLU A 26 7.55 -7.92 3.30
C GLU A 26 6.75 -9.20 3.62
N SER A 27 7.45 -10.33 3.78
CA SER A 27 6.87 -11.67 3.89
C SER A 27 5.69 -11.74 4.85
N PHE A 28 5.85 -11.24 6.08
CA PHE A 28 4.79 -11.29 7.09
C PHE A 28 3.47 -10.66 6.61
N ASN A 29 3.49 -9.38 6.21
CA ASN A 29 2.25 -8.69 5.84
C ASN A 29 1.71 -9.22 4.51
N LEU A 30 2.59 -9.61 3.60
CA LEU A 30 2.19 -10.15 2.31
C LEU A 30 1.47 -11.48 2.47
N GLN A 31 2.06 -12.42 3.23
CA GLN A 31 1.45 -13.73 3.50
C GLN A 31 0.18 -13.58 4.33
N ALA A 32 0.18 -12.73 5.36
CA ALA A 32 -1.03 -12.42 6.10
C ALA A 32 -2.15 -11.88 5.19
N THR A 33 -1.81 -11.03 4.21
CA THR A 33 -2.79 -10.52 3.24
C THR A 33 -3.28 -11.62 2.31
N HIS A 34 -2.38 -12.49 1.81
CA HIS A 34 -2.72 -13.66 1.00
C HIS A 34 -3.66 -14.61 1.76
N ASP A 35 -3.32 -14.99 2.99
CA ASP A 35 -4.08 -15.96 3.77
C ASP A 35 -5.48 -15.46 4.11
N ILE A 36 -5.64 -14.15 4.37
CA ILE A 36 -6.96 -13.54 4.55
C ILE A 36 -7.77 -13.57 3.24
N LEU A 37 -7.13 -13.32 2.09
CA LEU A 37 -7.81 -13.35 0.79
C LEU A 37 -8.18 -14.79 0.35
N GLU A 38 -7.34 -15.76 0.65
CA GLU A 38 -7.47 -17.15 0.22
C GLU A 38 -8.36 -17.97 1.15
N TYR A 39 -8.12 -17.90 2.46
CA TYR A 39 -8.79 -18.73 3.46
C TYR A 39 -9.90 -17.99 4.20
N GLY A 40 -9.85 -16.66 4.27
CA GLY A 40 -10.78 -15.84 5.05
C GLY A 40 -10.42 -15.75 6.53
N ILE A 41 -11.32 -15.17 7.34
CA ILE A 41 -11.07 -14.79 8.75
C ILE A 41 -11.77 -15.69 9.78
N SER A 42 -12.32 -16.84 9.36
CA SER A 42 -12.98 -17.77 10.29
C SER A 42 -11.96 -18.48 11.18
N LEU A 43 -12.36 -18.90 12.38
CA LEU A 43 -11.47 -19.62 13.31
C LEU A 43 -10.84 -20.88 12.69
N GLU A 44 -11.59 -21.57 11.82
CA GLU A 44 -11.07 -22.73 11.09
C GLU A 44 -10.10 -22.34 9.96
N ALA A 45 -10.31 -21.17 9.32
CA ALA A 45 -9.39 -20.63 8.33
C ALA A 45 -8.06 -20.20 8.96
N LEU A 46 -8.08 -19.63 10.17
CA LEU A 46 -6.87 -19.20 10.88
C LEU A 46 -5.87 -20.34 11.06
N LYS A 47 -6.34 -21.58 11.26
CA LYS A 47 -5.46 -22.76 11.39
C LYS A 47 -4.65 -23.05 10.11
N LYS A 48 -5.05 -22.51 8.96
CA LYS A 48 -4.36 -22.65 7.67
C LYS A 48 -3.35 -21.54 7.40
N TYR A 49 -3.23 -20.57 8.29
CA TYR A 49 -2.35 -19.42 8.07
C TYR A 49 -0.89 -19.85 8.27
N ASP A 50 -0.04 -19.38 7.37
CA ASP A 50 1.41 -19.64 7.36
C ASP A 50 2.08 -19.19 8.66
N HIS A 51 1.48 -18.19 9.33
CA HIS A 51 1.99 -17.63 10.58
C HIS A 51 2.12 -18.64 11.73
N PHE A 52 1.33 -19.72 11.74
CA PHE A 52 1.43 -20.77 12.76
C PHE A 52 2.58 -21.74 12.50
N GLU A 53 2.96 -21.94 11.24
CA GLU A 53 4.09 -22.78 10.84
C GLU A 53 5.41 -22.01 10.92
N PHE A 54 5.40 -20.73 10.53
CA PHE A 54 6.56 -19.85 10.56
C PHE A 54 6.31 -18.60 11.43
N PRO A 55 6.33 -18.76 12.77
CA PRO A 55 6.18 -17.63 13.68
C PRO A 55 7.39 -16.68 13.55
N GLY A 56 7.11 -15.40 13.31
CA GLY A 56 8.13 -14.37 13.27
C GLY A 56 8.75 -14.10 14.65
N VAL A 57 10.01 -13.70 14.67
CA VAL A 57 10.76 -13.32 15.90
C VAL A 57 10.24 -12.05 16.59
N VAL A 58 9.32 -11.32 15.96
CA VAL A 58 8.76 -10.06 16.47
C VAL A 58 7.24 -10.08 16.32
N PRO A 59 6.48 -9.75 17.39
CA PRO A 59 5.02 -9.69 17.31
C PRO A 59 4.61 -8.59 16.32
N ARG A 60 3.74 -8.94 15.38
CA ARG A 60 3.26 -8.06 14.32
C ARG A 60 1.74 -8.03 14.32
N THR A 61 1.18 -6.89 13.94
CA THR A 61 -0.28 -6.70 13.89
C THR A 61 -0.86 -7.15 12.54
N PHE A 62 -2.05 -7.76 12.58
CA PHE A 62 -2.82 -8.14 11.38
C PHE A 62 -3.72 -7.01 10.85
N VAL A 63 -3.79 -5.86 11.54
CA VAL A 63 -4.70 -4.76 11.16
C VAL A 63 -4.40 -4.23 9.75
N GLY A 64 -3.12 -4.03 9.41
CA GLY A 64 -2.71 -3.59 8.07
C GLY A 64 -3.12 -4.58 6.97
N PRO A 65 -2.70 -5.86 7.06
CA PRO A 65 -3.12 -6.92 6.15
C PRO A 65 -4.63 -7.08 6.01
N LEU A 66 -5.40 -6.95 7.11
CA LEU A 66 -6.86 -7.08 7.11
C LEU A 66 -7.54 -5.94 6.33
N VAL A 67 -7.12 -4.70 6.55
CA VAL A 67 -7.65 -3.55 5.79
C VAL A 67 -7.27 -3.69 4.32
N LEU A 68 -6.02 -4.05 4.04
CA LEU A 68 -5.52 -4.17 2.68
C LEU A 68 -6.20 -5.30 1.89
N SER A 69 -6.41 -6.47 2.50
CA SER A 69 -7.16 -7.56 1.89
C SER A 69 -8.61 -7.19 1.65
N GLY A 70 -9.27 -6.56 2.63
CA GLY A 70 -10.65 -6.10 2.50
C GLY A 70 -10.87 -5.14 1.32
N VAL A 71 -9.95 -4.17 1.15
CA VAL A 71 -10.01 -3.24 0.01
C VAL A 71 -9.65 -3.92 -1.31
N SER A 72 -8.69 -4.86 -1.30
CA SER A 72 -8.23 -5.55 -2.52
C SER A 72 -9.23 -6.61 -3.03
N LEU A 73 -10.04 -7.18 -2.13
CA LEU A 73 -10.98 -8.27 -2.41
C LEU A 73 -11.94 -8.00 -3.58
N PRO A 74 -12.66 -6.87 -3.68
CA PRO A 74 -13.55 -6.61 -4.80
C PRO A 74 -12.80 -6.60 -6.15
N PHE A 75 -11.60 -6.01 -6.18
CA PHE A 75 -10.79 -5.95 -7.40
C PHE A 75 -10.32 -7.35 -7.83
N ILE A 76 -9.88 -8.17 -6.88
CA ILE A 76 -9.45 -9.55 -7.15
C ILE A 76 -10.64 -10.40 -7.63
N LYS A 77 -11.83 -10.25 -7.04
CA LYS A 77 -13.04 -10.94 -7.49
C LYS A 77 -13.44 -10.55 -8.92
N ILE A 78 -13.35 -9.27 -9.26
CA ILE A 78 -13.60 -8.80 -10.64
C ILE A 78 -12.58 -9.40 -11.61
N MET A 79 -11.29 -9.43 -11.23
CA MET A 79 -10.24 -10.04 -12.07
C MET A 79 -10.43 -11.55 -12.26
N ASN A 80 -10.79 -12.28 -11.19
CA ASN A 80 -11.13 -13.70 -11.25
C ASN A 80 -12.35 -13.98 -12.13
N PHE A 81 -13.34 -13.08 -12.14
CA PHE A 81 -14.52 -13.21 -13.00
C PHE A 81 -14.17 -13.04 -14.49
N ILE A 82 -13.24 -12.13 -14.82
CA ILE A 82 -12.81 -11.86 -16.20
C ILE A 82 -11.78 -12.89 -16.69
N ILE A 83 -10.86 -13.32 -15.80
CA ILE A 83 -9.76 -14.23 -16.10
C ILE A 83 -9.90 -15.47 -15.19
N PRO A 84 -10.47 -16.57 -15.70
CA PRO A 84 -10.54 -17.82 -14.96
C PRO A 84 -9.14 -18.32 -14.58
N ASN A 85 -8.97 -18.85 -13.36
CA ASN A 85 -7.69 -19.31 -12.81
C ASN A 85 -6.62 -18.22 -12.71
N LEU A 86 -6.98 -17.07 -12.11
CA LEU A 86 -6.05 -15.97 -11.90
C LEU A 86 -4.80 -16.42 -11.13
N ASN A 87 -3.63 -16.10 -11.68
CA ASN A 87 -2.36 -16.38 -11.04
C ASN A 87 -2.23 -15.58 -9.73
N LYS A 88 -1.76 -16.20 -8.65
CA LYS A 88 -1.46 -15.55 -7.36
C LYS A 88 -0.54 -14.32 -7.50
N PHE A 89 0.33 -14.32 -8.51
CA PHE A 89 1.14 -13.14 -8.86
C PHE A 89 0.31 -11.90 -9.23
N ILE A 90 -0.84 -12.08 -9.86
CA ILE A 90 -1.74 -10.96 -10.21
C ILE A 90 -2.42 -10.44 -8.95
N SER A 91 -2.87 -11.32 -8.06
CA SER A 91 -3.40 -10.92 -6.74
C SER A 91 -2.37 -10.10 -5.96
N GLN A 92 -1.10 -10.49 -5.99
CA GLN A 92 0.00 -9.71 -5.40
C GLN A 92 0.14 -8.32 -6.05
N TYR A 93 0.07 -8.21 -7.38
CA TYR A 93 0.11 -6.90 -8.04
C TYR A 93 -1.06 -6.00 -7.65
N VAL A 94 -2.27 -6.55 -7.56
CA VAL A 94 -3.45 -5.80 -7.12
C VAL A 94 -3.25 -5.27 -5.71
N VAL A 95 -2.86 -6.14 -4.77
CA VAL A 95 -2.59 -5.76 -3.37
C VAL A 95 -1.52 -4.66 -3.28
N ARG A 96 -0.41 -4.81 -4.02
CA ARG A 96 0.69 -3.83 -4.06
C ARG A 96 0.24 -2.50 -4.68
N LEU A 97 -0.59 -2.53 -5.72
CA LEU A 97 -1.13 -1.34 -6.35
C LEU A 97 -2.08 -0.60 -5.40
N VAL A 98 -2.97 -1.31 -4.72
CA VAL A 98 -3.89 -0.73 -3.72
C VAL A 98 -3.08 -0.03 -2.62
N LEU A 99 -2.09 -0.70 -2.04
CA LEU A 99 -1.21 -0.09 -1.02
C LEU A 99 -0.45 1.12 -1.56
N GLY A 100 0.09 1.01 -2.78
CA GLY A 100 0.78 2.09 -3.48
C GLY A 100 -0.10 3.32 -3.65
N LEU A 101 -1.34 3.14 -4.12
CA LEU A 101 -2.30 4.23 -4.31
C LEU A 101 -2.71 4.88 -2.99
N PHE A 102 -2.86 4.12 -1.90
CA PHE A 102 -3.09 4.69 -0.57
C PHE A 102 -1.91 5.56 -0.11
N ASN A 103 -0.68 5.10 -0.30
CA ASN A 103 0.50 5.87 0.05
C ASN A 103 0.65 7.14 -0.82
N ILE A 104 0.33 7.06 -2.11
CA ILE A 104 0.28 8.25 -2.97
C ILE A 104 -0.84 9.20 -2.57
N TYR A 105 -2.01 8.68 -2.19
CA TYR A 105 -3.10 9.50 -1.67
C TYR A 105 -2.63 10.29 -0.44
N SER A 106 -2.01 9.61 0.53
CA SER A 106 -1.43 10.24 1.71
C SER A 106 -0.34 11.26 1.37
N LEU A 107 0.50 10.98 0.36
CA LEU A 107 1.49 11.95 -0.12
C LEU A 107 0.83 13.17 -0.79
N SER A 108 -0.29 12.99 -1.50
CA SER A 108 -1.06 14.11 -2.07
C SER A 108 -1.61 15.02 -0.98
N ARG A 109 -2.05 14.43 0.15
CA ARG A 109 -2.54 15.18 1.33
C ARG A 109 -1.42 15.99 1.98
N LEU A 110 -0.22 15.41 2.09
CA LEU A 110 0.97 16.14 2.55
C LEU A 110 1.30 17.30 1.59
N ARG A 111 1.24 17.08 0.27
CA ARG A 111 1.47 18.12 -0.74
C ARG A 111 0.45 19.25 -0.67
N SER A 112 -0.83 18.94 -0.43
CA SER A 112 -1.85 19.96 -0.20
C SER A 112 -1.57 20.77 1.07
N SER A 113 -1.10 20.13 2.13
CA SER A 113 -0.69 20.82 3.37
C SER A 113 0.49 21.75 3.12
N ILE A 114 1.51 21.29 2.38
CA ILE A 114 2.66 22.11 1.97
C ILE A 114 2.21 23.29 1.11
N GLU A 115 1.24 23.10 0.22
CA GLU A 115 0.69 24.18 -0.60
C GLU A 115 -0.01 25.23 0.26
N MET A 116 -0.79 24.82 1.26
CA MET A 116 -1.47 25.72 2.19
C MET A 116 -0.48 26.53 3.03
N SER A 117 0.60 25.91 3.53
CA SER A 117 1.56 26.58 4.42
C SER A 117 2.65 27.37 3.70
N PHE A 118 3.14 26.89 2.55
CA PHE A 118 4.32 27.43 1.86
C PHE A 118 4.06 27.86 0.42
N GLY A 119 2.81 27.73 -0.04
CA GLY A 119 2.39 28.12 -1.38
C GLY A 119 2.66 27.08 -2.46
N ARG A 120 2.05 27.32 -3.61
CA ARG A 120 1.98 26.38 -4.73
C ARG A 120 3.33 26.03 -5.38
N ARG A 121 4.29 26.97 -5.36
CA ARG A 121 5.64 26.73 -5.94
C ARG A 121 6.40 25.66 -5.16
N ILE A 122 6.35 25.72 -3.83
CA ILE A 122 7.04 24.76 -2.95
C ILE A 122 6.38 23.38 -3.05
N SER A 123 5.04 23.30 -3.04
CA SER A 123 4.34 22.02 -3.22
C SER A 123 4.64 21.34 -4.56
N LYS A 124 4.78 22.11 -5.64
CA LYS A 124 5.22 21.59 -6.94
C LYS A 124 6.66 21.08 -6.89
N ALA A 125 7.58 21.86 -6.32
CA ALA A 125 8.97 21.46 -6.16
C ALA A 125 9.09 20.17 -5.35
N PHE A 126 8.35 20.06 -4.25
CA PHE A 126 8.27 18.84 -3.45
C PHE A 126 7.77 17.63 -4.26
N GLY A 127 6.73 17.80 -5.09
CA GLY A 127 6.22 16.72 -5.94
C GLY A 127 7.24 16.24 -6.96
N ILE A 128 7.97 17.17 -7.60
CA ILE A 128 9.04 16.85 -8.55
C ILE A 128 10.21 16.15 -7.85
N LEU A 129 10.67 16.68 -6.71
CA LEU A 129 11.74 16.06 -5.93
C LEU A 129 11.36 14.64 -5.47
N SER A 130 10.10 14.46 -5.05
CA SER A 130 9.58 13.14 -4.69
C SER A 130 9.57 12.16 -5.87
N ALA A 131 9.31 12.64 -7.09
CA ALA A 131 9.36 11.83 -8.30
C ALA A 131 10.79 11.42 -8.67
N CYS A 132 11.78 12.28 -8.42
CA CYS A 132 13.20 11.99 -8.64
C CYS A 132 13.78 11.07 -7.56
N GLN A 133 13.24 11.11 -6.33
CA GLN A 133 13.71 10.28 -5.23
C GLN A 133 13.21 8.84 -5.39
N PHE A 134 14.14 7.89 -5.58
CA PHE A 134 13.78 6.48 -5.73
C PHE A 134 13.05 5.92 -4.51
N HIS A 135 13.48 6.30 -3.29
CA HIS A 135 13.14 5.60 -2.07
C HIS A 135 11.63 5.57 -1.78
N THR A 136 10.99 6.73 -1.67
CA THR A 136 9.56 6.81 -1.29
C THR A 136 8.66 6.09 -2.29
N ILE A 137 8.90 6.30 -3.58
CA ILE A 137 8.07 5.75 -4.66
C ILE A 137 8.28 4.25 -4.82
N PHE A 138 9.54 3.78 -4.72
CA PHE A 138 9.85 2.36 -4.76
C PHE A 138 9.20 1.59 -3.60
N TRP A 139 9.28 2.12 -2.38
CA TRP A 139 8.75 1.45 -1.20
C TRP A 139 7.23 1.60 -1.03
N ALA A 140 6.60 2.62 -1.63
CA ALA A 140 5.16 2.89 -1.46
C ALA A 140 4.22 1.69 -1.75
N SER A 141 4.59 0.78 -2.66
CA SER A 141 3.78 -0.40 -2.99
C SER A 141 4.19 -1.67 -2.24
N ARG A 142 5.27 -1.63 -1.47
CA ARG A 142 5.82 -2.80 -0.77
C ARG A 142 5.16 -2.95 0.59
N THR A 143 4.83 -4.19 0.97
CA THR A 143 4.00 -4.50 2.15
C THR A 143 4.79 -4.42 3.45
N LEU A 144 5.59 -3.37 3.62
CA LEU A 144 6.34 -3.11 4.83
C LEU A 144 5.46 -2.42 5.89
N PRO A 145 5.64 -2.69 7.19
CA PRO A 145 4.85 -2.05 8.25
C PRO A 145 4.90 -0.52 8.23
N ASN A 146 6.06 0.06 7.88
CA ASN A 146 6.21 1.50 7.78
C ASN A 146 5.36 2.12 6.66
N MET A 147 5.08 1.37 5.59
CA MET A 147 4.21 1.83 4.50
C MET A 147 2.73 1.81 4.91
N PHE A 148 2.31 0.84 5.72
CA PHE A 148 0.97 0.90 6.35
C PHE A 148 0.87 2.10 7.31
N ALA A 149 1.90 2.33 8.14
CA ALA A 149 1.94 3.45 9.07
C ALA A 149 2.00 4.81 8.36
N PHE A 150 2.70 4.91 7.22
CA PHE A 150 2.81 6.12 6.43
C PHE A 150 1.43 6.59 5.95
N THR A 151 0.62 5.67 5.43
CA THR A 151 -0.77 5.97 5.04
C THR A 151 -1.56 6.55 6.22
N LEU A 152 -1.51 5.91 7.39
CA LEU A 152 -2.28 6.34 8.56
C LEU A 152 -1.82 7.69 9.13
N SER A 153 -0.52 7.89 9.24
CA SER A 153 0.07 9.05 9.91
C SER A 153 -0.22 10.34 9.15
N MET A 154 -0.07 10.32 7.83
CA MET A 154 -0.24 11.51 6.99
C MET A 154 -1.70 11.97 6.89
N ASN A 155 -2.66 11.06 7.02
CA ASN A 155 -4.09 11.43 7.08
C ASN A 155 -4.45 12.16 8.39
N LYS A 156 -3.75 11.86 9.49
CA LYS A 156 -4.00 12.48 10.80
C LYS A 156 -3.51 13.92 10.90
N ILE A 157 -2.43 14.27 10.20
CA ILE A 157 -1.81 15.62 10.22
C ILE A 157 -2.81 16.71 9.80
N LEU A 158 -3.79 16.38 8.95
CA LEU A 158 -4.77 17.36 8.49
C LEU A 158 -5.94 17.60 9.45
N ILE A 159 -6.27 16.64 10.33
CA ILE A 159 -7.33 16.86 11.33
C ILE A 159 -6.91 18.00 12.27
N GLN A 160 -5.62 18.13 12.56
CA GLN A 160 -5.11 19.22 13.39
C GLN A 160 -5.13 20.57 12.67
N ASN A 161 -4.84 20.60 11.37
CA ASN A 161 -4.80 21.83 10.57
C ASN A 161 -6.17 22.33 10.11
N SER A 162 -7.24 21.51 10.16
CA SER A 162 -8.61 21.96 9.88
C SER A 162 -9.37 22.45 11.12
N ILE A 163 -8.76 22.35 12.30
CA ILE A 163 -9.34 22.76 13.60
C ILE A 163 -8.65 24.04 14.13
N GLN A 164 -7.60 24.53 13.44
CA GLN A 164 -6.98 25.84 13.67
C GLN A 164 -7.40 26.82 12.58
#